data_AF-A0A936K9Y2-F1
#
_entry.id   AF-A0A936K9Y2-F1
#
_cell.length_a   1.000
_cell.length_b   1.000
_cell.length_c   1.000
_cell.angle_alpha   90.00
_cell.angle_beta   90.00
_cell.angle_gamma   90.00
#
_symmetry.space_group_name_H-M   'P 1'
#
loop_
_entity.id
_entity.type
_entity.pdbx_description
1 polymer ?
#
loop_
_entity_poly.entity_id
_entity_poly.type
_entity_poly.pdbx_seq_one_letter_code
_entity_poly.pdbx_strand_id
1 'polypeptide(L)'
;MRLAFVYNANAGLMAAFMDSVHKIVSPSSYACDLCAITYGLTSMNPQWRDWLRALDIPTHFYHRPDFKADWPRVEEPLPAIFLEQDGTLDTLVSAAEFKDVKQVDQLIALIERKLGTKGIRTGETI
;
A
#
# COMPACT_ATOMS: atom_id res chain seq x y z
N MET A 1 14.47 -9.08 -3.90
CA MET A 1 13.37 -8.93 -2.93
C MET A 1 12.80 -7.53 -3.04
N ARG A 2 11.47 -7.36 -3.02
CA ARG A 2 10.77 -6.08 -3.20
C ARG A 2 9.44 -6.07 -2.44
N LEU A 3 9.00 -4.92 -1.98
CA LEU A 3 7.64 -4.73 -1.48
C LEU A 3 6.71 -4.26 -2.60
N ALA A 4 5.62 -4.98 -2.83
CA ALA A 4 4.58 -4.62 -3.78
C ALA A 4 3.33 -4.13 -3.03
N PHE A 5 3.04 -2.84 -3.15
CA PHE A 5 1.86 -2.20 -2.60
C PHE A 5 0.76 -2.19 -3.65
N VAL A 6 -0.32 -2.92 -3.40
CA VAL A 6 -1.40 -3.10 -4.39
C VAL A 6 -2.66 -2.38 -3.91
N TYR A 7 -3.01 -1.30 -4.62
CA TYR A 7 -4.20 -0.52 -4.34
C TYR A 7 -5.45 -1.19 -4.92
N ASN A 8 -6.54 -1.19 -4.15
CA ASN A 8 -7.87 -1.61 -4.62
C ASN A 8 -8.59 -0.47 -5.38
N ALA A 9 -7.90 0.14 -6.34
CA ALA A 9 -8.46 1.17 -7.18
C ALA A 9 -8.08 0.91 -8.64
N ASN A 10 -8.97 1.29 -9.56
CA ASN A 10 -8.61 1.40 -10.97
C ASN A 10 -7.81 2.70 -11.16
N ALA A 11 -6.78 2.69 -12.00
CA ALA A 11 -5.94 3.86 -12.25
C ALA A 11 -6.75 5.13 -12.61
N GLY A 12 -7.82 4.97 -13.41
CA GLY A 12 -8.71 6.08 -13.77
C GLY A 12 -9.53 6.66 -12.60
N LEU A 13 -9.84 5.87 -11.57
CA LEU A 13 -10.53 6.34 -10.36
C LEU A 13 -9.57 7.12 -9.44
N MET A 14 -8.29 6.73 -9.40
CA MET A 14 -7.26 7.48 -8.66
C MET A 14 -6.91 8.82 -9.32
N ALA A 15 -6.81 8.85 -10.66
CA ALA A 15 -6.59 10.10 -11.38
C ALA A 15 -7.75 11.08 -11.18
N ALA A 16 -8.99 10.61 -11.36
CA ALA A 16 -10.19 11.42 -11.10
C ALA A 16 -10.27 11.89 -9.63
N PHE A 17 -9.77 11.09 -8.68
CA PHE A 17 -9.66 11.48 -7.28
C PHE A 17 -8.66 12.63 -7.07
N MET A 18 -7.44 12.53 -7.62
CA MET A 18 -6.42 13.57 -7.53
C MET A 18 -6.83 14.88 -8.24
N ASP A 19 -7.69 14.81 -9.26
CA ASP A 19 -8.25 16.00 -9.92
C ASP A 19 -9.45 16.60 -9.16
N SER A 20 -10.11 15.85 -8.28
CA SER A 20 -11.36 16.25 -7.62
C SER A 20 -11.18 16.90 -6.24
N VAL A 21 -9.97 17.35 -5.90
CA VAL A 21 -9.54 17.95 -4.61
C VAL A 21 -10.47 19.06 -4.09
N HIS A 22 -11.28 19.68 -4.95
CA HIS A 22 -12.22 20.76 -4.59
C HIS A 22 -13.69 20.35 -4.42
N LYS A 23 -14.10 19.10 -4.60
CA LYS A 23 -15.51 18.69 -4.41
C LYS A 23 -15.68 17.81 -3.19
N ILE A 24 -16.07 18.46 -2.11
CA ILE A 24 -16.63 17.92 -0.86
C ILE A 24 -17.86 17.06 -1.21
N VAL A 25 -17.66 15.82 -1.65
CA VAL A 25 -18.74 14.88 -1.95
C VAL A 25 -18.30 13.46 -1.57
N SER A 26 -18.89 12.97 -0.49
CA SER A 26 -18.90 11.59 -0.01
C SER A 26 -17.56 10.85 0.23
N PRO A 27 -17.18 10.57 1.49
CA PRO A 27 -16.14 9.59 1.80
C PRO A 27 -16.43 8.17 1.26
N SER A 28 -17.63 7.89 0.74
CA SER A 28 -18.00 6.60 0.15
C SER A 28 -17.45 6.32 -1.25
N SER A 29 -16.82 7.29 -1.93
CA SER A 29 -16.05 7.02 -3.17
C SER A 29 -14.60 6.61 -2.93
N TYR A 30 -14.13 6.62 -1.67
CA TYR A 30 -12.80 6.13 -1.29
C TYR A 30 -12.85 4.62 -1.05
N ALA A 31 -12.89 3.83 -2.12
CA ALA A 31 -13.02 2.37 -2.02
C ALA A 31 -11.71 1.63 -1.65
N CYS A 32 -10.63 2.35 -1.28
CA CYS A 32 -9.33 1.75 -1.01
C CYS A 32 -8.72 2.26 0.30
N ASP A 33 -8.70 1.41 1.32
CA ASP A 33 -8.14 1.70 2.65
C ASP A 33 -6.67 2.15 2.57
N LEU A 34 -5.85 1.48 1.76
CA LEU A 34 -4.43 1.86 1.60
C LEU A 34 -4.27 3.28 1.06
N CYS A 35 -5.13 3.75 0.14
CA CYS A 35 -5.10 5.15 -0.33
C CYS A 35 -5.45 6.10 0.80
N ALA A 36 -6.54 5.82 1.53
CA ALA A 36 -7.02 6.66 2.61
C ALA A 36 -6.01 6.79 3.77
N ILE A 37 -5.20 5.76 4.01
CA ILE A 37 -4.15 5.76 5.03
C ILE A 37 -2.89 6.51 4.56
N THR A 38 -2.54 6.39 3.28
CA THR A 38 -1.24 6.86 2.75
C THR A 38 -1.29 8.22 2.06
N TYR A 39 -2.48 8.77 1.78
CA TYR A 39 -2.67 10.08 1.16
C TYR A 39 -3.60 10.98 2.00
N GLY A 40 -3.26 12.27 2.08
CA GLY A 40 -4.14 13.33 2.59
C GLY A 40 -4.99 13.94 1.48
N LEU A 41 -5.58 15.13 1.72
CA LEU A 41 -6.45 15.80 0.76
C LEU A 41 -5.76 16.16 -0.57
N THR A 42 -4.46 16.40 -0.56
CA THR A 42 -3.72 16.95 -1.71
C THR A 42 -2.46 16.18 -2.08
N SER A 43 -1.90 15.41 -1.16
CA SER A 43 -0.61 14.75 -1.37
C SER A 43 -0.43 13.50 -0.51
N MET A 44 0.59 12.70 -0.84
CA MET A 44 1.04 11.59 -0.01
C MET A 44 1.36 12.08 1.41
N ASN A 45 1.01 11.27 2.40
CA ASN A 45 1.33 11.54 3.79
C ASN A 45 2.87 11.66 3.95
N PRO A 46 3.40 12.77 4.51
CA PRO A 46 4.84 12.98 4.64
C PRO A 46 5.54 11.84 5.38
N GLN A 47 4.95 11.32 6.45
CA GLN A 47 5.51 10.22 7.23
C GLN A 47 5.59 8.93 6.41
N TRP A 48 4.56 8.63 5.62
CA TRP A 48 4.57 7.49 4.71
C TRP A 48 5.71 7.61 3.69
N ARG A 49 5.82 8.78 3.06
CA ARG A 49 6.88 9.08 2.08
C ARG A 49 8.26 8.97 2.70
N ASP A 50 8.44 9.47 3.92
CA ASP A 50 9.73 9.48 4.59
C ASP A 50 10.14 8.05 4.98
N TRP A 51 9.20 7.25 5.47
CA TRP A 51 9.38 5.82 5.71
C TRP A 51 9.76 5.06 4.43
N LEU A 52 9.04 5.28 3.33
CA LEU A 52 9.35 4.65 2.03
C LEU A 52 10.78 4.97 1.55
N ARG A 53 11.27 6.18 1.81
CA ARG A 53 12.63 6.60 1.45
C ARG A 53 13.70 6.00 2.35
N ALA A 54 13.36 5.65 3.59
CA ALA A 54 14.25 5.02 4.54
C ALA A 54 14.35 3.49 4.37
N LEU A 55 13.46 2.88 3.59
CA LEU A 55 13.51 1.45 3.31
C LEU A 55 14.71 1.09 2.44
N ASP A 56 15.49 0.11 2.91
CA ASP A 56 16.55 -0.56 2.12
C ASP A 56 15.95 -1.50 1.05
N ILE A 57 14.69 -1.90 1.23
CA ILE A 57 13.99 -2.80 0.31
C ILE A 57 13.31 -1.95 -0.78
N PRO A 58 13.53 -2.25 -2.08
CA PRO A 58 12.85 -1.54 -3.14
C PRO A 58 11.33 -1.73 -3.02
N THR A 59 10.59 -0.67 -3.36
CA THR A 59 9.13 -0.65 -3.32
C THR A 59 8.56 -0.51 -4.74
N HIS A 60 7.40 -1.10 -4.98
CA HIS A 60 6.66 -0.96 -6.22
C HIS A 60 5.17 -0.80 -5.89
N PHE A 61 4.51 0.09 -6.61
CA PHE A 61 3.11 0.40 -6.41
C PHE A 61 2.31 -0.05 -7.63
N TYR A 62 1.33 -0.92 -7.41
CA TYR A 62 0.41 -1.38 -8.44
C TYR A 62 -0.98 -0.81 -8.21
N HIS A 63 -1.67 -0.46 -9.30
CA HIS A 63 -3.12 -0.45 -9.29
C HIS A 63 -3.66 -1.86 -9.52
N ARG A 64 -4.90 -2.12 -9.09
CA ARG A 64 -5.57 -3.41 -9.27
C ARG A 64 -5.47 -4.01 -10.68
N PRO A 65 -5.75 -3.27 -11.79
CA PRO A 65 -5.64 -3.85 -13.13
C PRO A 65 -4.20 -4.22 -13.49
N ASP A 66 -3.22 -3.36 -13.16
CA ASP A 66 -1.80 -3.58 -13.47
C ASP A 66 -1.29 -4.82 -12.71
N PHE A 67 -1.64 -4.93 -11.42
CA PHE A 67 -1.29 -6.10 -10.61
C PHE A 67 -1.88 -7.40 -11.19
N LYS A 68 -3.14 -7.37 -11.64
CA LYS A 68 -3.78 -8.55 -12.24
C LYS A 68 -3.19 -8.92 -13.61
N ALA A 69 -2.65 -7.96 -14.35
CA ALA A 69 -1.97 -8.23 -15.61
C ALA A 69 -0.65 -8.97 -15.37
N ASP A 70 0.13 -8.54 -14.36
CA ASP A 70 1.43 -9.13 -14.03
C ASP A 70 1.30 -10.43 -13.21
N TRP A 71 0.29 -10.51 -12.35
CA TRP A 71 0.04 -11.63 -11.42
C TRP A 71 -1.37 -12.21 -11.55
N PRO A 72 -1.76 -12.75 -12.73
CA PRO A 72 -3.14 -13.16 -13.02
C PRO A 72 -3.65 -14.32 -12.18
N ARG A 73 -2.74 -15.07 -11.53
CA ARG A 73 -3.07 -16.22 -10.66
C ARG A 73 -3.28 -15.84 -9.19
N VAL A 74 -3.01 -14.59 -8.81
CA VAL A 74 -3.20 -14.13 -7.43
C VAL A 74 -4.63 -13.59 -7.28
N GLU A 75 -5.43 -14.27 -6.47
CA GLU A 75 -6.85 -13.93 -6.24
C GLU A 75 -7.09 -13.25 -4.88
N GLU A 76 -6.02 -12.87 -4.19
CA GLU A 76 -6.10 -12.25 -2.86
C GLU A 76 -6.96 -10.97 -2.86
N PRO A 77 -7.79 -10.76 -1.83
CA PRO A 77 -8.53 -9.52 -1.66
C PRO A 77 -7.59 -8.31 -1.58
N LEU A 78 -7.98 -7.21 -2.22
CA LEU A 78 -7.23 -5.95 -2.21
C LEU A 78 -7.95 -4.91 -1.35
N PRO A 79 -7.24 -3.92 -0.77
CA PRO A 79 -5.81 -3.65 -0.93
C PRO A 79 -4.94 -4.67 -0.18
N ALA A 80 -3.72 -4.89 -0.67
CA ALA A 80 -2.79 -5.82 -0.06
C ALA A 80 -1.33 -5.35 -0.26
N ILE A 81 -0.45 -5.79 0.64
CA ILE A 81 1.00 -5.61 0.53
C ILE A 81 1.61 -7.00 0.41
N PHE A 82 2.40 -7.19 -0.64
CA PHE A 82 3.12 -8.44 -0.87
C PHE A 82 4.62 -8.22 -0.74
N LEU A 83 5.30 -9.27 -0.31
CA LEU A 83 6.73 -9.42 -0.43
C LEU A 83 7.01 -10.26 -1.67
N GLU A 84 7.66 -9.66 -2.66
CA GLU A 84 8.14 -10.35 -3.85
C GLU A 84 9.58 -10.83 -3.62
N GLN A 85 9.79 -12.14 -3.70
CA GLN A 85 11.11 -12.74 -3.60
C GLN A 85 11.20 -13.95 -4.53
N ASP A 86 12.29 -14.08 -5.29
CA ASP A 86 12.55 -15.24 -6.14
C ASP A 86 11.40 -15.61 -7.11
N GLY A 87 10.66 -14.61 -7.59
CA GLY A 87 9.51 -14.79 -8.48
C GLY A 87 8.22 -15.26 -7.80
N THR A 88 8.18 -15.32 -6.47
CA THR A 88 6.99 -15.62 -5.67
C THR A 88 6.49 -14.38 -4.93
N LEU A 89 5.17 -14.30 -4.74
CA LEU A 89 4.53 -13.28 -3.91
C LEU A 89 4.04 -13.91 -2.60
N ASP A 90 4.54 -13.37 -1.50
CA ASP A 90 4.08 -13.68 -0.14
C ASP A 90 3.19 -12.54 0.36
N THR A 91 1.97 -12.84 0.78
CA THR A 91 1.10 -11.83 1.43
C THR A 91 1.73 -11.37 2.74
N LEU A 92 2.09 -10.09 2.83
CA LEU A 92 2.66 -9.46 4.02
C LEU A 92 1.57 -8.82 4.87
N VAL A 93 0.68 -8.06 4.22
CA VAL A 93 -0.50 -7.44 4.83
C VAL A 93 -1.70 -7.70 3.93
N SER A 94 -2.71 -8.36 4.49
CA SER A 94 -3.96 -8.69 3.79
C SER A 94 -5.00 -7.56 3.87
N ALA A 95 -6.00 -7.56 2.98
CA ALA A 95 -7.12 -6.61 3.05
C ALA A 95 -7.90 -6.68 4.38
N ALA A 96 -7.92 -7.84 5.03
CA ALA A 96 -8.57 -7.99 6.33
C ALA A 96 -7.83 -7.17 7.41
N GLU A 97 -6.51 -7.19 7.40
CA GLU A 97 -5.68 -6.45 8.36
C GLU A 97 -5.76 -4.93 8.15
N PHE A 98 -6.01 -4.46 6.93
CA PHE A 98 -6.24 -3.04 6.65
C PHE A 98 -7.48 -2.48 7.37
N LYS A 99 -8.48 -3.30 7.68
CA LYS A 99 -9.71 -2.83 8.35
C LYS A 99 -9.43 -2.26 9.74
N ASP A 100 -8.42 -2.78 10.42
CA ASP A 100 -8.02 -2.37 11.77
C ASP A 100 -6.98 -1.24 11.77
N VAL A 101 -6.45 -0.87 10.61
CA VAL A 101 -5.45 0.19 10.45
C VAL A 101 -6.14 1.50 10.08
N LYS A 102 -6.01 2.53 10.92
CA LYS A 102 -6.65 3.84 10.69
C LYS A 102 -5.67 4.96 10.38
N GLN A 103 -4.39 4.77 10.68
CA GLN A 103 -3.37 5.81 10.59
C GLN A 103 -2.08 5.25 10.02
N VAL A 104 -1.28 6.15 9.43
CA VAL A 104 -0.01 5.79 8.78
C VAL A 104 0.97 5.12 9.73
N ASP A 105 1.07 5.58 10.98
CA ASP A 105 1.92 4.99 12.01
C ASP A 105 1.60 3.51 12.27
N GLN A 106 0.30 3.19 12.31
CA GLN A 106 -0.18 1.83 12.54
C GLN A 106 0.15 0.93 11.35
N LEU A 107 0.05 1.46 10.12
CA LEU A 107 0.42 0.74 8.91
C LEU A 107 1.92 0.43 8.89
N ILE A 108 2.76 1.43 9.18
CA ILE A 108 4.21 1.29 9.23
C ILE A 108 4.60 0.23 10.27
N ALA A 109 4.10 0.37 11.51
CA ALA A 109 4.38 -0.57 12.58
C ALA A 109 3.93 -2.00 12.24
N LEU A 110 2.79 -2.16 11.55
CA LEU A 110 2.32 -3.46 11.08
C LEU A 110 3.28 -4.07 10.05
N ILE A 111 3.73 -3.30 9.07
CA ILE A 111 4.64 -3.76 8.01
C ILE A 111 6.00 -4.16 8.62
N GLU A 112 6.58 -3.31 9.46
CA GLU A 112 7.86 -3.57 10.11
C GLU A 112 7.82 -4.82 11.00
N ARG A 113 6.74 -4.99 11.76
CA ARG A 113 6.52 -6.21 12.55
C ARG A 113 6.50 -7.45 11.66
N LYS A 114 5.77 -7.41 10.54
CA LYS A 114 5.65 -8.54 9.61
C LYS A 114 6.99 -8.85 8.92
N LEU A 115 7.74 -7.83 8.54
CA LEU A 115 9.09 -7.99 7.99
C LEU A 115 10.05 -8.60 9.00
N GLY A 116 10.01 -8.12 10.25
CA GLY A 116 10.77 -8.69 11.36
C GLY A 116 10.47 -10.18 11.60
N THR A 117 9.20 -10.59 11.54
CA THR A 117 8.83 -12.01 11.65
C THR A 117 9.33 -12.88 10.49
N LYS A 118 9.56 -12.27 9.31
CA LYS A 118 10.18 -12.92 8.15
C LYS A 118 11.72 -12.79 8.14
N GLY A 119 12.32 -12.25 9.20
CA GLY A 119 13.77 -12.08 9.33
C GLY A 119 14.36 -10.94 8.47
N ILE A 120 13.50 -10.08 7.93
CA ILE A 120 13.89 -8.99 7.05
C ILE A 120 14.04 -7.71 7.89
N ARG A 121 15.23 -7.10 7.82
CA ARG A 121 15.49 -5.83 8.50
C ARG A 121 15.12 -4.68 7.57
N THR A 122 14.24 -3.81 8.02
CA THR A 122 14.10 -2.45 7.48
C THR A 122 15.30 -1.63 7.98
N GLY A 123 15.84 -0.74 7.16
CA GLY A 123 17.12 -0.07 7.39
C GLY A 123 17.30 0.53 8.79
N GLU A 124 18.56 0.63 9.22
CA GLU A 124 18.96 1.16 10.52
C GLU A 124 18.58 2.64 10.63
N THR A 125 17.73 2.99 11.61
CA THR A 125 17.55 4.38 12.03
C THR A 125 18.91 4.90 12.50
N ILE A 126 19.49 5.83 11.75
CA ILE A 126 20.68 6.60 12.15
C ILE A 126 20.32 7.49 13.35
#